data_AF-A0A6J4PYE7-F1
#
_entry.id   AF-A0A6J4PYE7-F1
#
_cell.length_a   1.000
_cell.length_b   1.000
_cell.length_c   1.000
_cell.angle_alpha   90.00
_cell.angle_beta   90.00
_cell.angle_gamma   90.00
#
_symmetry.space_group_name_H-M   'P 1'
#
loop_
_entity.id
_entity.type
_entity.pdbx_description
1 polymer ?
#
loop_
_entity_poly.entity_id
_entity_poly.type
_entity_poly.pdbx_seq_one_letter_code
_entity_poly.pdbx_strand_id
1 'polypeptide(L)'
;LVFAFFRGRLAAEGEMRRSLYLTAALFAGAFAIPFLKYPANPPAVGDPSTIGVRTAAYFALVALSLLAVLAAWLAARGLRELGVETPRRRAAVGAGLLLVVSILFLTFPPAASTGGFPSGLLWGFRLSSFGTQLVFWAGLGTLFGLLCERANRRSGAA
;
A
#
# COMPACT_ATOMS: atom_id res chain seq x y z
N LEU A 1 -16.96 3.65 -3.59
CA LEU A 1 -16.49 4.69 -4.53
C LEU A 1 -15.21 4.28 -5.26
N VAL A 2 -14.07 4.09 -4.56
CA VAL A 2 -12.78 3.73 -5.19
C VAL A 2 -12.88 2.44 -6.01
N PHE A 3 -13.40 1.35 -5.46
CA PHE A 3 -13.58 0.10 -6.22
C PHE A 3 -14.44 0.28 -7.46
N ALA A 4 -15.60 0.93 -7.33
CA ALA A 4 -16.49 1.19 -8.47
C ALA A 4 -15.78 1.97 -9.59
N PHE A 5 -14.95 2.97 -9.22
CA PHE A 5 -14.15 3.73 -10.16
C PHE A 5 -13.08 2.88 -10.88
N PHE A 6 -12.41 1.96 -10.17
CA PHE A 6 -11.36 1.14 -10.75
C PHE A 6 -11.84 -0.16 -11.41
N ARG A 7 -13.06 -0.62 -11.12
CA ARG A 7 -13.62 -1.92 -11.57
C ARG A 7 -13.47 -2.14 -13.08
N GLY A 8 -13.83 -1.16 -13.91
CA GLY A 8 -13.69 -1.25 -15.38
C GLY A 8 -12.28 -0.96 -15.92
N ARG A 9 -11.36 -0.50 -15.07
CA ARG A 9 -10.00 -0.10 -15.46
C ARG A 9 -8.94 -1.12 -15.04
N LEU A 10 -9.29 -2.07 -14.18
CA LEU A 10 -8.42 -3.15 -13.75
C LEU A 10 -8.44 -4.28 -14.80
N ALA A 11 -7.24 -4.63 -15.27
CA ALA A 11 -7.02 -5.74 -16.20
C ALA A 11 -7.05 -7.09 -15.46
N ALA A 12 -8.19 -7.39 -14.84
CA ALA A 12 -8.42 -8.62 -14.10
C ALA A 12 -9.79 -9.18 -14.41
N GLU A 13 -9.84 -10.50 -14.58
CA GLU A 13 -11.06 -11.28 -14.77
C GLU A 13 -11.65 -11.61 -13.39
N GLY A 14 -12.93 -11.33 -13.21
CA GLY A 14 -13.66 -11.58 -11.96
C GLY A 14 -13.55 -10.46 -10.93
N GLU A 15 -14.62 -10.28 -10.15
CA GLU A 15 -14.71 -9.22 -9.13
C GLU A 15 -13.76 -9.47 -7.97
N MET A 16 -13.53 -10.74 -7.64
CA MET A 16 -12.59 -11.15 -6.61
C MET A 16 -11.16 -10.69 -6.90
N ARG A 17 -10.63 -10.97 -8.11
CA ARG A 17 -9.26 -10.56 -8.48
C ARG A 17 -9.12 -9.03 -8.52
N ARG A 18 -10.13 -8.32 -9.03
CA ARG A 18 -10.14 -6.84 -9.04
C ARG A 18 -10.07 -6.28 -7.62
N SER A 19 -10.86 -6.86 -6.69
CA SER A 19 -10.86 -6.45 -5.29
C SER A 19 -9.50 -6.69 -4.65
N LEU A 20 -8.94 -7.89 -4.83
CA LEU A 20 -7.62 -8.24 -4.28
C LEU A 20 -6.51 -7.35 -4.82
N TYR A 21 -6.46 -7.07 -6.13
CA TYR A 21 -5.44 -6.18 -6.69
C TYR A 21 -5.57 -4.76 -6.19
N LEU A 22 -6.79 -4.22 -6.11
CA LEU A 22 -7.00 -2.88 -5.59
C LEU A 22 -6.60 -2.79 -4.12
N THR A 23 -7.03 -3.75 -3.30
CA THR A 23 -6.70 -3.77 -1.87
C THR A 23 -5.21 -3.99 -1.66
N ALA A 24 -4.53 -4.80 -2.48
CA ALA A 24 -3.07 -4.96 -2.42
C ALA A 24 -2.34 -3.66 -2.78
N ALA A 25 -2.80 -2.92 -3.79
CA ALA A 25 -2.24 -1.62 -4.16
C ALA A 25 -2.45 -0.58 -3.04
N LEU A 26 -3.64 -0.54 -2.45
CA LEU A 26 -3.94 0.33 -1.31
C LEU A 26 -3.13 -0.05 -0.07
N PHE A 27 -3.00 -1.34 0.25
CA PHE A 27 -2.13 -1.82 1.33
C PHE A 27 -0.67 -1.39 1.11
N ALA A 28 -0.16 -1.56 -0.11
CA ALA A 28 1.20 -1.16 -0.45
C ALA A 28 1.44 0.34 -0.21
N GLY A 29 0.57 1.20 -0.76
CA GLY A 29 0.72 2.65 -0.66
C GLY A 29 0.35 3.23 0.71
N ALA A 30 -0.74 2.76 1.33
CA ALA A 30 -1.25 3.32 2.57
C ALA A 30 -0.53 2.78 3.82
N PHE A 31 0.03 1.57 3.75
CA PHE A 31 0.61 0.92 4.92
C PHE A 31 2.03 0.41 4.69
N ALA A 32 2.27 -0.48 3.72
CA ALA A 32 3.53 -1.20 3.63
C ALA A 32 4.73 -0.27 3.38
N ILE A 33 4.62 0.63 2.40
CA ILE A 33 5.69 1.62 2.11
C ILE A 33 5.92 2.57 3.31
N PRO A 34 4.88 3.22 3.87
CA PRO A 34 5.06 4.04 5.08
C PRO A 34 5.67 3.29 6.25
N PHE A 35 5.25 2.03 6.49
CA PHE A 35 5.77 1.21 7.58
C PHE A 35 7.26 0.88 7.43
N LEU A 36 7.75 0.69 6.20
CA LEU A 36 9.17 0.46 5.95
C LEU A 36 10.04 1.66 6.37
N LYS A 37 9.56 2.89 6.17
CA LYS A 37 10.28 4.11 6.58
C LYS A 37 10.01 4.47 8.04
N TYR A 38 8.77 4.33 8.50
CA TYR A 38 8.28 4.70 9.82
C TYR A 38 7.55 3.51 10.45
N PRO A 39 8.30 2.51 10.94
CA PRO A 39 7.70 1.31 11.53
C PRO A 39 6.96 1.65 12.81
N ALA A 40 5.95 0.84 13.14
CA ALA A 40 5.19 1.01 14.36
C ALA A 40 6.09 0.89 15.60
N ASN A 41 5.96 1.84 16.51
CA ASN A 41 6.64 1.82 17.81
C ASN A 41 5.61 1.55 18.91
N PRO A 42 5.98 0.83 19.98
CA PRO A 42 5.13 0.64 21.14
C PRO A 42 4.69 1.98 21.78
N PRO A 43 3.61 1.99 22.57
CA PRO A 43 3.22 3.16 23.35
C PRO A 43 4.40 3.69 24.20
N ALA A 44 4.46 5.01 24.37
CA ALA A 44 5.55 5.71 25.08
C ALA A 44 6.96 5.62 24.46
N VAL A 45 7.14 4.97 23.31
CA VAL A 45 8.44 4.92 22.63
C VAL A 45 8.60 6.07 21.62
N GLY A 46 9.51 6.98 21.95
CA GLY A 46 9.90 8.14 21.15
C GLY A 46 9.79 9.44 21.95
N ASP A 47 10.27 10.54 21.37
CA ASP A 47 10.25 11.85 22.01
C ASP A 47 8.88 12.55 21.80
N PRO A 48 8.14 12.88 22.88
CA PRO A 48 6.85 13.57 22.79
C PRO A 48 6.91 14.92 22.08
N SER A 49 8.03 15.64 22.16
CA SER A 49 8.21 16.95 21.52
C SER A 49 8.17 16.88 19.98
N THR A 50 8.41 15.69 19.41
CA THR A 50 8.49 15.46 17.96
C THR A 50 7.21 14.89 17.34
N ILE A 51 6.15 14.69 18.14
CA ILE A 51 4.91 14.03 17.68
C ILE A 51 4.32 14.74 16.46
N GLY A 52 4.20 16.07 16.49
CA GLY A 52 3.58 16.84 15.40
C GLY A 52 4.31 16.64 14.07
N VAL A 53 5.63 16.82 14.05
CA VAL A 53 6.46 16.70 12.84
C VAL A 53 6.43 15.27 12.31
N ARG A 54 6.50 14.26 13.18
CA ARG A 54 6.46 12.85 12.77
C ARG A 54 5.10 12.45 12.20
N THR A 55 4.02 12.93 12.80
CA THR A 55 2.66 12.67 12.32
C THR A 55 2.44 13.31 10.94
N ALA A 56 2.89 14.56 10.76
CA ALA A 56 2.84 15.22 9.45
C ALA A 56 3.67 14.47 8.40
N ALA A 57 4.91 14.07 8.74
CA ALA A 57 5.77 13.30 7.85
C ALA A 57 5.15 11.94 7.49
N TYR A 58 4.53 11.25 8.45
CA TYR A 58 3.84 9.99 8.19
C TYR A 58 2.68 10.17 7.21
N PHE A 59 1.79 11.16 7.43
CA PHE A 59 0.66 11.40 6.53
C PHE A 59 1.09 11.86 5.14
N ALA A 60 2.12 12.71 5.05
CA ALA A 60 2.70 13.10 3.77
C ALA A 60 3.27 11.89 3.02
N LEU A 61 3.97 10.98 3.72
CA LEU A 61 4.50 9.77 3.12
C LEU A 61 3.38 8.82 2.65
N VAL A 62 2.30 8.67 3.42
CA VAL A 62 1.10 7.91 3.01
C VAL A 62 0.51 8.47 1.72
N ALA A 63 0.31 9.79 1.65
CA ALA A 63 -0.25 10.45 0.47
C ALA A 63 0.65 10.26 -0.77
N LEU A 64 1.96 10.50 -0.62
CA LEU A 64 2.92 10.35 -1.72
C LEU A 64 3.09 8.90 -2.14
N SER A 65 3.03 7.95 -1.22
CA SER A 65 3.10 6.52 -1.52
C SER A 65 1.87 6.05 -2.32
N LEU A 66 0.67 6.53 -1.96
CA LEU A 66 -0.54 6.29 -2.75
C LEU A 66 -0.45 6.90 -4.16
N LEU A 67 0.07 8.13 -4.27
CA LEU A 67 0.31 8.77 -5.56
C LEU A 67 1.36 8.02 -6.40
N ALA A 68 2.42 7.50 -5.78
CA ALA A 68 3.44 6.71 -6.47
C ALA A 68 2.87 5.39 -7.00
N VAL A 69 2.04 4.70 -6.21
CA VAL A 69 1.34 3.48 -6.65
C VAL A 69 0.36 3.79 -7.79
N LEU A 70 -0.36 4.92 -7.71
CA LEU A 70 -1.26 5.37 -8.78
C LEU A 70 -0.47 5.70 -10.07
N ALA A 71 0.64 6.42 -9.95
CA ALA A 71 1.51 6.76 -11.07
C ALA A 71 2.12 5.51 -11.72
N ALA A 72 2.54 4.53 -10.91
CA ALA A 72 3.02 3.24 -11.39
C ALA A 72 1.93 2.49 -12.18
N TRP A 73 0.68 2.52 -11.71
CA TRP A 73 -0.46 1.95 -12.43
C TRP A 73 -0.74 2.68 -13.76
N LEU A 74 -0.70 4.01 -13.77
CA LEU A 74 -0.87 4.82 -14.99
C LEU A 74 0.26 4.55 -16.00
N ALA A 75 1.50 4.48 -15.54
CA ALA A 75 2.65 4.14 -16.37
C ALA A 75 2.54 2.73 -16.95
N ALA A 76 2.12 1.74 -16.14
CA ALA A 76 1.86 0.39 -16.63
C ALA A 76 0.77 0.38 -17.71
N ARG A 77 -0.29 1.18 -17.54
CA ARG A 77 -1.35 1.31 -18.55
C ARG A 77 -0.82 1.93 -19.84
N GLY A 78 -0.10 3.05 -19.77
CA GLY A 78 0.46 3.72 -20.96
C GLY A 78 1.47 2.84 -21.70
N LEU A 79 2.37 2.17 -21.00
CA LEU A 79 3.32 1.23 -21.60
C LEU A 79 2.62 0.05 -22.29
N ARG A 80 1.48 -0.42 -21.75
CA ARG A 80 0.67 -1.45 -22.39
C ARG A 80 0.03 -0.93 -23.68
N GLU A 81 -0.47 0.30 -23.69
CA GLU A 81 -1.07 0.95 -24.87
C GLU A 81 -0.02 1.18 -25.98
N LEU A 82 1.25 1.40 -25.60
CA LEU A 82 2.39 1.46 -26.51
C LEU A 82 2.90 0.07 -26.99
N GLY A 83 2.23 -1.02 -26.62
CA GLY A 83 2.62 -2.37 -27.04
C GLY A 83 3.85 -2.93 -26.33
N VAL A 84 4.31 -2.33 -25.22
CA VAL A 84 5.47 -2.83 -24.47
C VAL A 84 5.14 -4.18 -23.82
N GLU A 85 5.99 -5.17 -24.10
CA GLU A 85 5.86 -6.52 -23.60
C GLU A 85 5.77 -6.59 -22.07
N THR A 86 5.03 -7.59 -21.57
CA THR A 86 4.73 -7.72 -20.14
C THR A 86 5.97 -7.77 -19.24
N PRO A 87 7.05 -8.52 -19.54
CA PRO A 87 8.24 -8.56 -18.68
C PRO A 87 8.93 -7.20 -18.60
N ARG A 88 9.17 -6.56 -19.75
CA ARG A 88 9.83 -5.24 -19.83
C ARG A 88 9.01 -4.15 -19.15
N ARG A 89 7.69 -4.16 -19.34
CA ARG A 89 6.76 -3.24 -18.68
C ARG A 89 6.82 -3.39 -17.15
N ARG A 90 6.77 -4.63 -16.63
CA ARG A 90 6.85 -4.89 -15.19
C ARG A 90 8.18 -4.44 -14.60
N ALA A 91 9.28 -4.72 -15.29
CA ALA A 91 10.61 -4.28 -14.87
C ALA A 91 10.71 -2.74 -14.82
N ALA A 92 10.27 -2.05 -15.87
CA ALA A 92 10.32 -0.59 -15.93
C ALA A 92 9.46 0.07 -14.85
N VAL A 93 8.21 -0.38 -14.67
CA VAL A 93 7.31 0.15 -13.63
C VAL A 93 7.82 -0.15 -12.24
N GLY A 94 8.34 -1.37 -12.01
CA GLY A 94 8.93 -1.76 -10.74
C GLY A 94 10.16 -0.93 -10.39
N ALA A 95 11.08 -0.75 -11.35
CA ALA A 95 12.27 0.09 -11.17
C ALA A 95 11.89 1.56 -10.91
N GLY A 96 10.92 2.10 -11.64
CA GLY A 96 10.41 3.45 -11.41
C GLY A 96 9.79 3.64 -10.03
N LEU A 97 8.97 2.68 -9.58
CA LEU A 97 8.39 2.72 -8.23
C LEU A 97 9.48 2.63 -7.16
N LEU A 98 10.44 1.72 -7.31
CA LEU A 98 11.57 1.59 -6.39
C LEU A 98 12.36 2.89 -6.30
N LEU A 99 12.68 3.51 -7.45
CA LEU A 99 13.37 4.79 -7.50
C LEU A 99 12.61 5.89 -6.74
N VAL A 100 11.30 6.04 -6.99
CA VAL A 100 10.47 7.03 -6.30
C VAL A 100 10.45 6.77 -4.79
N VAL A 101 10.24 5.52 -4.37
CA VAL A 101 10.23 5.15 -2.94
C VAL A 101 11.60 5.43 -2.30
N SER A 102 12.70 5.11 -2.97
CA SER A 102 14.05 5.42 -2.49
C SER A 102 14.25 6.93 -2.32
N ILE A 103 13.83 7.74 -3.28
CA ILE A 103 13.90 9.21 -3.18
C ILE A 103 13.09 9.71 -1.98
N LEU A 104 11.86 9.22 -1.81
CA LEU A 104 11.04 9.57 -0.64
C LEU A 104 11.75 9.20 0.66
N PHE A 105 12.35 8.01 0.73
CA PHE A 105 13.02 7.56 1.95
C PHE A 105 14.29 8.35 2.27
N LEU A 106 15.01 8.84 1.27
CA LEU A 106 16.20 9.65 1.46
C LEU A 106 15.88 11.10 1.83
N THR A 107 14.76 11.64 1.33
CA THR A 107 14.38 13.04 1.53
C THR A 107 13.55 13.27 2.79
N PHE A 108 12.79 12.28 3.25
CA PHE A 108 11.96 12.40 4.43
C PHE A 108 12.75 12.30 5.74
N PRO A 109 12.31 12.99 6.81
CA PRO A 109 12.95 12.94 8.13
C PRO A 109 13.19 11.50 8.61
N PRO A 110 14.24 11.25 9.40
CA PRO A 110 14.49 9.93 9.97
C PRO A 110 13.34 9.48 10.88
N ALA A 111 13.19 8.17 11.04
CA ALA A 111 12.25 7.61 12.02
C ALA A 111 12.66 8.02 13.45
N ALA A 112 11.70 8.02 14.38
CA ALA A 112 12.00 8.32 15.77
C ALA A 112 13.05 7.35 16.34
N SER A 113 13.99 7.92 17.10
CA SER A 113 14.88 7.14 17.94
C SER A 113 14.05 6.31 18.92
N THR A 114 14.39 5.03 19.03
CA THR A 114 13.81 4.10 20.00
C THR A 114 14.60 4.07 21.31
N GLY A 115 15.67 4.88 21.41
CA GLY A 115 16.54 4.92 22.58
C GLY A 115 17.04 3.54 22.98
N GLY A 116 17.05 3.27 24.29
CA GLY A 116 17.42 1.97 24.86
C GLY A 116 16.28 0.95 24.94
N PHE A 117 15.17 1.13 24.21
CA PHE A 117 14.05 0.19 24.28
C PHE A 117 14.49 -1.23 23.86
N PRO A 118 14.10 -2.30 24.57
CA PRO A 118 14.56 -3.65 24.28
C PRO A 118 14.29 -4.07 22.83
N SER A 119 15.35 -4.39 22.08
CA SER A 119 15.29 -4.68 20.64
C SER A 119 14.38 -5.87 20.32
N GLY A 120 14.38 -6.91 21.16
CA GLY A 120 13.51 -8.08 21.01
C GLY A 120 12.01 -7.72 21.09
N LEU A 121 11.63 -6.89 22.08
CA LEU A 121 10.25 -6.42 22.20
C LEU A 121 9.87 -5.46 21.06
N LEU A 122 10.80 -4.60 20.64
CA LEU A 122 10.58 -3.70 19.51
C LEU A 122 10.29 -4.48 18.24
N TRP A 123 11.07 -5.52 17.97
CA TRP A 123 10.88 -6.36 16.80
C TRP A 123 9.58 -7.16 16.87
N GLY A 124 9.28 -7.75 18.03
CA GLY A 124 8.02 -8.46 18.26
C GLY A 124 6.80 -7.57 18.00
N PHE A 125 6.84 -6.31 18.48
CA PHE A 125 5.77 -5.34 18.24
C PHE A 125 5.64 -4.94 16.76
N ARG A 126 6.77 -4.75 16.06
CA ARG A 126 6.76 -4.42 14.62
C ARG A 126 6.20 -5.56 13.80
N LEU A 127 6.63 -6.79 14.08
CA LEU A 127 6.16 -7.98 13.38
C LEU A 127 4.68 -8.22 13.62
N SER A 128 4.21 -8.09 14.86
CA SER A 128 2.78 -8.23 15.18
C SER A 128 1.95 -7.13 14.52
N SER A 129 2.39 -5.87 14.59
CA SER A 129 1.70 -4.74 13.95
C SER A 129 1.57 -4.93 12.43
N PHE A 130 2.65 -5.38 11.77
CA PHE A 130 2.63 -5.69 10.35
C PHE A 130 1.68 -6.85 10.04
N GLY A 131 1.73 -7.93 10.83
CA GLY A 131 0.85 -9.08 10.69
C GLY A 131 -0.63 -8.74 10.86
N THR A 132 -0.99 -7.95 11.88
CA THR A 132 -2.36 -7.46 12.09
C THR A 132 -2.87 -6.69 10.87
N GLN A 133 -2.05 -5.79 10.32
CA GLN A 133 -2.43 -5.01 9.15
C GLN A 133 -2.57 -5.91 7.93
N LEU A 134 -1.64 -6.83 7.70
CA LEU A 134 -1.75 -7.78 6.60
C LEU A 134 -3.06 -8.58 6.66
N VAL A 135 -3.43 -9.11 7.83
CA VAL A 135 -4.68 -9.84 8.04
C VAL A 135 -5.90 -8.95 7.81
N PHE A 136 -5.89 -7.74 8.37
CA PHE A 136 -6.98 -6.77 8.21
C PHE A 136 -7.23 -6.43 6.73
N TRP A 137 -6.17 -6.07 6.00
CA TRP A 137 -6.27 -5.72 4.59
C TRP A 137 -6.64 -6.93 3.71
N ALA A 138 -6.06 -8.11 3.97
CA ALA A 138 -6.43 -9.33 3.26
C ALA A 138 -7.90 -9.71 3.48
N GLY A 139 -8.39 -9.60 4.72
CA GLY A 139 -9.79 -9.80 5.08
C GLY A 139 -10.71 -8.82 4.35
N LEU A 140 -10.36 -7.53 4.36
CA LEU A 140 -11.13 -6.49 3.67
C LEU A 140 -11.25 -6.76 2.17
N GLY A 141 -10.14 -7.07 1.49
CA GLY A 141 -10.15 -7.35 0.05
C GLY A 141 -10.94 -8.62 -0.30
N THR A 142 -10.82 -9.66 0.53
CA THR A 142 -11.53 -10.93 0.34
C THR A 142 -13.03 -10.77 0.55
N LEU A 143 -13.45 -10.20 1.69
CA LEU A 143 -14.85 -9.98 1.99
C LEU A 143 -15.52 -9.11 0.93
N PHE A 144 -14.88 -8.00 0.56
CA PHE A 144 -15.40 -7.11 -0.45
C PHE A 144 -15.49 -7.78 -1.84
N GLY A 145 -14.49 -8.57 -2.21
CA GLY A 145 -14.49 -9.34 -3.46
C GLY A 145 -15.62 -10.37 -3.51
N LEU A 146 -15.83 -11.11 -2.42
CA LEU A 146 -16.93 -12.07 -2.30
C LEU A 146 -18.30 -11.41 -2.40
N LEU A 147 -18.49 -10.24 -1.77
CA LEU A 147 -19.74 -9.49 -1.87
C LEU A 147 -20.01 -8.99 -3.29
N CYS A 148 -19.00 -8.48 -3.99
CA CYS A 148 -19.14 -8.04 -5.38
C CYS A 148 -19.45 -9.19 -6.33
N GLU A 149 -18.75 -10.33 -6.17
CA GLU A 149 -18.99 -11.54 -6.96
C GLU A 149 -20.43 -12.05 -6.77
N ARG A 150 -20.92 -12.10 -5.52
CA ARG A 150 -22.30 -12.48 -5.20
C ARG A 150 -23.33 -11.52 -5.81
N ALA A 151 -23.08 -10.21 -5.72
CA ALA A 151 -23.98 -9.20 -6.29
C ALA A 151 -24.06 -9.29 -7.82
N ASN A 152 -22.92 -9.55 -8.48
CA ASN A 152 -22.86 -9.68 -9.93
C ASN A 152 -23.62 -10.92 -10.43
N ARG A 153 -23.51 -12.05 -9.72
CA ARG A 153 -24.28 -13.28 -10.04
C ARG A 153 -25.79 -13.09 -9.91
N ARG A 154 -26.25 -12.36 -8.88
CA ARG A 154 -27.68 -12.06 -8.71
C ARG A 154 -28.23 -11.17 -9.83
N SER A 155 -27.42 -10.22 -10.31
CA SER A 155 -27.84 -9.28 -11.36
C SER A 155 -27.87 -9.91 -12.77
N GLY A 156 -27.12 -11.00 -12.99
CA GLY A 156 -27.16 -11.75 -14.26
C GLY A 156 -28.20 -12.87 -14.29
N ALA A 157 -28.90 -13.12 -13.18
CA ALA A 157 -29.99 -14.09 -13.07
C ALA A 157 -31.38 -13.44 -13.08
N ALA A 158 -31.44 -12.12 -13.20
CA ALA A 158 -32.65 -11.29 -13.34
C ALA A 158 -32.67 -10.67 -14.74
#